data_AF-A0A6V8DDU7-F1
#
_entry.id   AF-A0A6V8DDU7-F1
#
_cell.length_a   1.000
_cell.length_b   1.000
_cell.length_c   1.000
_cell.angle_alpha   90.00
_cell.angle_beta   90.00
_cell.angle_gamma   90.00
#
_symmetry.space_group_name_H-M   'P 1'
#
loop_
_entity.id
_entity.type
_entity.pdbx_description
1 polymer ?
#
loop_
_entity_poly.entity_id
_entity_poly.type
_entity_poly.pdbx_seq_one_letter_code
_entity_poly.pdbx_strand_id
1 'polypeptide(L)'
;MSDKETYADFATVRDLLLDAEGRRKQLTYEQTAALQHAEWAASEQRMGYKTDAKVYQQLLEAVLQIDVFQGHEDLAAKIAELLPETEDAVRAVTASRRISVSDGDVQQVLELVAQHVGFE
;
A
#
# COMPACT_ATOMS: atom_id res chain seq x y z
N MET A 1 -2.40 6.94 -21.28
CA MET A 1 -2.13 5.94 -20.22
C MET A 1 -2.63 4.61 -20.73
N SER A 2 -1.86 3.53 -20.64
CA SER A 2 -2.36 2.21 -21.01
C SER A 2 -3.54 1.84 -20.11
N ASP A 3 -4.59 1.23 -20.63
CA ASP A 3 -5.78 0.73 -19.90
C ASP A 3 -5.45 -0.44 -18.92
N LYS A 4 -4.21 -0.54 -18.44
CA LYS A 4 -3.81 -1.54 -17.47
C LYS A 4 -4.29 -1.08 -16.10
N GLU A 5 -5.19 -1.85 -15.50
CA GLU A 5 -5.58 -1.65 -14.11
C GLU A 5 -4.36 -1.80 -13.20
N THR A 6 -4.18 -0.85 -12.29
CA THR A 6 -3.08 -0.83 -11.31
C THR A 6 -3.63 -0.58 -9.93
N TYR A 7 -3.04 -1.21 -8.92
CA TYR A 7 -3.27 -0.82 -7.54
C TYR A 7 -2.60 0.52 -7.24
N ALA A 8 -3.27 1.36 -6.47
CA ALA A 8 -2.78 2.66 -6.05
C ALA A 8 -2.80 2.74 -4.53
N ASP A 9 -1.73 3.27 -3.96
CA ASP A 9 -1.58 3.58 -2.54
C ASP A 9 -2.23 4.92 -2.17
N PHE A 10 -2.35 5.20 -0.88
CA PHE A 10 -2.94 6.46 -0.42
C PHE A 10 -2.12 7.69 -0.83
N ALA A 11 -0.78 7.62 -0.93
CA ALA A 11 0.00 8.77 -1.38
C ALA A 11 -0.24 9.05 -2.88
N THR A 12 -0.29 8.00 -3.71
CA THR A 12 -0.68 8.14 -5.12
C THR A 12 -2.10 8.70 -5.27
N VAL A 13 -3.08 8.19 -4.51
CA VAL A 13 -4.48 8.69 -4.56
C VAL A 13 -4.55 10.16 -4.14
N ARG A 14 -3.84 10.56 -3.09
CA ARG A 14 -3.74 11.96 -2.65
C ARG A 14 -3.26 12.85 -3.79
N ASP A 15 -2.13 12.48 -4.40
CA ASP A 15 -1.49 13.31 -5.43
C ASP A 15 -2.38 13.42 -6.69
N LEU A 16 -3.05 12.34 -7.08
CA LEU A 16 -4.01 12.34 -8.19
C LEU A 16 -5.22 13.26 -7.92
N LEU A 17 -5.73 13.27 -6.68
CA LEU A 17 -6.87 14.10 -6.31
C LEU A 17 -6.48 15.58 -6.16
N LEU A 18 -5.30 15.90 -5.64
CA LEU A 18 -4.76 17.26 -5.61
C LEU A 18 -4.55 17.82 -7.03
N ASP A 19 -4.00 17.02 -7.94
CA ASP A 19 -3.84 17.38 -9.36
C ASP A 19 -5.21 17.57 -10.05
N ALA A 20 -6.19 16.69 -9.76
CA ALA A 20 -7.56 16.87 -10.24
C ALA A 20 -8.22 18.15 -9.71
N GLU A 21 -8.04 18.48 -8.43
CA GLU A 21 -8.53 19.71 -7.82
C GLU A 21 -7.89 20.94 -8.45
N GLY A 22 -6.56 20.94 -8.65
CA GLY A 22 -5.84 22.04 -9.29
C GLY A 22 -6.34 22.35 -10.70
N ARG A 23 -6.69 21.31 -11.47
CA ARG A 23 -7.24 21.47 -12.83
C ARG A 23 -8.71 21.88 -12.86
N ARG A 24 -9.53 21.28 -12.00
CA ARG A 24 -11.00 21.42 -12.05
C ARG A 24 -11.53 22.52 -11.13
N LYS A 25 -10.70 23.00 -10.20
CA LYS A 25 -11.01 23.91 -9.09
C LYS A 25 -12.05 23.41 -8.09
N GLN A 26 -12.69 22.28 -8.37
CA GLN A 26 -13.68 21.67 -7.51
C GLN A 26 -13.67 20.15 -7.71
N LEU A 27 -13.59 19.44 -6.59
CA LEU A 27 -13.84 18.01 -6.50
C LEU A 27 -15.32 17.77 -6.16
N THR A 28 -15.83 16.59 -6.56
CA THR A 28 -17.11 16.09 -6.03
C THR A 28 -17.00 15.83 -4.52
N TYR A 29 -18.13 15.71 -3.83
CA TYR A 29 -18.14 15.45 -2.39
C TYR A 29 -17.34 14.18 -2.03
N GLU A 30 -17.55 13.10 -2.78
CA GLU A 30 -16.88 11.82 -2.59
C GLU A 30 -15.38 11.92 -2.85
N GLN A 31 -14.97 12.71 -3.86
CA GLN A 31 -13.56 12.96 -4.15
C GLN A 31 -12.89 13.82 -3.07
N THR A 32 -13.59 14.82 -2.53
CA THR A 32 -13.08 15.60 -1.40
C THR A 32 -12.90 14.72 -0.16
N ALA A 33 -13.87 13.84 0.15
CA ALA A 33 -13.77 12.90 1.26
C ALA A 33 -12.61 11.90 1.05
N ALA A 34 -12.45 11.40 -0.18
CA ALA A 34 -11.34 10.53 -0.53
C ALA A 34 -9.98 11.23 -0.41
N LEU A 35 -9.88 12.50 -0.80
CA LEU A 35 -8.68 13.31 -0.67
C LEU A 35 -8.31 13.48 0.81
N GLN A 36 -9.28 13.87 1.66
CA GLN A 36 -9.05 14.01 3.10
C GLN A 36 -8.60 12.71 3.75
N HIS A 37 -9.20 11.57 3.38
CA HIS A 37 -8.77 10.27 3.87
C HIS A 37 -7.36 9.92 3.40
N ALA A 38 -7.05 10.15 2.11
CA ALA A 38 -5.73 9.87 1.54
C ALA A 38 -4.64 10.76 2.17
N GLU A 39 -4.93 12.04 2.43
CA GLU A 39 -4.03 12.95 3.13
C GLU A 39 -3.74 12.47 4.55
N TRP A 40 -4.77 12.09 5.32
CA TRP A 40 -4.57 11.55 6.66
C TRP A 40 -3.79 10.23 6.62
N ALA A 41 -4.19 9.30 5.76
CA ALA A 41 -3.63 7.95 5.72
C ALA A 41 -2.17 7.91 5.24
N ALA A 42 -1.77 8.85 4.37
CA ALA A 42 -0.38 9.01 3.91
C ALA A 42 0.47 9.92 4.82
N SER A 43 -0.12 10.49 5.87
CA SER A 43 0.58 11.34 6.84
C SER A 43 1.16 10.55 8.01
N GLU A 44 1.98 11.23 8.81
CA GLU A 44 2.54 10.72 10.06
C GLU A 44 1.47 10.40 11.12
N GLN A 45 0.23 10.87 10.94
CA GLN A 45 -0.85 10.67 11.92
C GLN A 45 -1.36 9.21 11.96
N ARG A 46 -1.17 8.44 10.88
CA ARG A 46 -1.64 7.04 10.83
C ARG A 46 -0.70 6.11 11.59
N MET A 47 0.60 6.15 11.29
CA MET A 47 1.59 5.18 11.80
C MET A 47 2.91 5.80 12.29
N GLY A 48 2.99 7.13 12.40
CA GLY A 48 4.18 7.84 12.91
C GLY A 48 5.19 8.29 11.84
N TYR A 49 4.97 7.94 10.58
CA TYR A 49 5.79 8.36 9.43
C TYR A 49 4.91 8.58 8.19
N LYS A 50 5.40 9.33 7.21
CA LYS A 50 4.70 9.53 5.92
C LYS A 50 4.92 8.35 5.01
N THR A 51 3.91 8.01 4.20
CA THR A 51 4.07 7.04 3.12
C THR A 51 4.44 7.75 1.82
N ASP A 52 5.23 7.06 1.00
CA ASP A 52 5.70 7.55 -0.30
C ASP A 52 5.36 6.54 -1.39
N ALA A 53 4.86 7.04 -2.53
CA ALA A 53 4.42 6.21 -3.64
C ALA A 53 5.56 5.35 -4.23
N LYS A 54 6.81 5.85 -4.20
CA LYS A 54 7.98 5.08 -4.66
C LYS A 54 8.25 3.91 -3.73
N VAL A 55 8.19 4.14 -2.41
CA VAL A 55 8.39 3.07 -1.40
C VAL A 55 7.30 2.01 -1.56
N TYR A 56 6.05 2.43 -1.77
CA TYR A 56 4.95 1.52 -2.06
C TYR A 56 5.23 0.64 -3.29
N GLN A 57 5.62 1.24 -4.42
CA GLN A 57 5.89 0.47 -5.65
C GLN A 57 7.05 -0.51 -5.46
N GLN A 58 8.13 -0.08 -4.80
CA GLN A 58 9.27 -0.95 -4.51
C GLN A 58 8.89 -2.13 -3.63
N LEU A 59 8.11 -1.89 -2.56
CA LEU A 59 7.67 -2.94 -1.67
C LEU A 59 6.65 -3.89 -2.34
N LEU A 60 5.73 -3.35 -3.15
CA LEU A 60 4.81 -4.15 -3.96
C LEU A 60 5.57 -5.09 -4.89
N GLU A 61 6.54 -4.58 -5.66
CA GLU A 61 7.37 -5.37 -6.56
C GLU A 61 8.16 -6.45 -5.82
N ALA A 62 8.71 -6.11 -4.65
CA ALA A 62 9.47 -7.03 -3.81
C ALA A 62 8.60 -8.15 -3.20
N VAL A 63 7.42 -7.82 -2.67
CA VAL A 63 6.48 -8.82 -2.12
C VAL A 63 5.99 -9.75 -3.22
N LEU A 64 5.79 -9.26 -4.45
CA LEU A 64 5.44 -10.09 -5.61
C LEU A 64 6.54 -11.08 -6.04
N GLN A 65 7.78 -10.90 -5.59
CA GLN A 65 8.85 -11.88 -5.82
C GLN A 65 8.74 -13.10 -4.89
N ILE A 66 7.93 -13.02 -3.83
CA ILE A 66 7.64 -14.16 -2.96
C ILE A 66 6.60 -15.04 -3.66
N ASP A 67 6.94 -16.32 -3.89
CA ASP A 67 6.14 -17.23 -4.71
C ASP A 67 4.66 -17.32 -4.28
N VAL A 68 4.37 -17.27 -2.97
CA VAL A 68 2.99 -17.35 -2.45
C VAL A 68 2.12 -16.13 -2.83
N PHE A 69 2.73 -15.00 -3.23
CA PHE A 69 2.04 -13.79 -3.64
C PHE A 69 1.94 -13.62 -5.17
N GLN A 70 2.57 -14.50 -5.96
CA GLN A 70 2.42 -14.46 -7.41
C GLN A 70 0.96 -14.78 -7.81
N GLY A 71 0.32 -13.89 -8.57
CA GLY A 71 -1.11 -13.98 -8.90
C GLY A 71 -2.05 -13.54 -7.76
N HIS A 72 -1.49 -12.95 -6.71
CA HIS A 72 -2.20 -12.32 -5.59
C HIS A 72 -1.75 -10.87 -5.41
N GLU A 73 -1.77 -10.10 -6.50
CA GLU A 73 -1.34 -8.70 -6.55
C GLU A 73 -2.14 -7.81 -5.60
N ASP A 74 -3.40 -8.16 -5.33
CA ASP A 74 -4.24 -7.48 -4.34
C ASP A 74 -3.68 -7.59 -2.92
N LEU A 75 -3.17 -8.77 -2.54
CA LEU A 75 -2.57 -9.00 -1.24
C LEU A 75 -1.20 -8.32 -1.12
N ALA A 76 -0.38 -8.41 -2.17
CA ALA A 76 0.90 -7.74 -2.20
C ALA A 76 0.73 -6.21 -2.09
N ALA A 77 -0.23 -5.64 -2.83
CA ALA A 77 -0.59 -4.23 -2.75
C ALA A 77 -1.09 -3.87 -1.35
N LYS A 78 -1.87 -4.73 -0.71
CA LYS A 78 -2.37 -4.51 0.66
C LYS A 78 -1.24 -4.52 1.69
N ILE A 79 -0.27 -5.42 1.56
CA ILE A 79 0.93 -5.46 2.41
C ILE A 79 1.73 -4.17 2.24
N ALA A 80 1.96 -3.75 0.99
CA ALA A 80 2.74 -2.55 0.69
C ALA A 80 2.09 -1.26 1.21
N GLU A 81 0.76 -1.20 1.29
CA GLU A 81 0.03 -0.06 1.87
C GLU A 81 -0.05 -0.10 3.42
N LEU A 82 -0.29 -1.29 3.98
CA LEU A 82 -0.51 -1.44 5.42
C LEU A 82 0.77 -1.48 6.23
N LEU A 83 1.90 -1.87 5.62
CA LEU A 83 3.22 -1.96 6.25
C LEU A 83 3.17 -2.74 7.58
N PRO A 84 2.76 -4.02 7.55
CA PRO A 84 2.58 -4.81 8.76
C PRO A 84 3.91 -5.01 9.51
N GLU A 85 3.91 -4.74 10.82
CA GLU A 85 5.09 -4.88 11.70
C GLU A 85 5.05 -6.17 12.54
N THR A 86 3.97 -6.94 12.46
CA THR A 86 3.77 -8.17 13.24
C THR A 86 3.30 -9.33 12.37
N GLU A 87 3.62 -10.55 12.78
CA GLU A 87 3.16 -11.77 12.09
C GLU A 87 1.64 -11.83 11.97
N ASP A 88 0.92 -11.46 13.04
CA ASP A 88 -0.55 -11.43 13.06
C ASP A 88 -1.10 -10.46 12.01
N ALA A 89 -0.47 -9.30 11.81
CA ALA A 89 -0.88 -8.34 10.80
C ALA A 89 -0.67 -8.89 9.38
N VAL A 90 0.45 -9.56 9.11
CA VAL A 90 0.70 -10.23 7.82
C VAL A 90 -0.36 -11.30 7.58
N ARG A 91 -0.62 -12.16 8.57
CA ARG A 91 -1.62 -13.23 8.48
C ARG A 91 -3.04 -12.69 8.32
N ALA A 92 -3.38 -11.56 8.95
CA ALA A 92 -4.68 -10.92 8.79
C ALA A 92 -4.93 -10.47 7.35
N VAL A 93 -3.91 -9.95 6.66
CA VAL A 93 -4.02 -9.58 5.24
C VAL A 93 -4.24 -10.81 4.37
N THR A 94 -3.42 -11.85 4.56
CA THR A 94 -3.45 -13.04 3.72
C THR A 94 -4.66 -13.92 3.96
N ALA A 95 -5.24 -13.91 5.16
CA ALA A 95 -6.45 -14.66 5.52
C ALA A 95 -7.69 -14.30 4.67
N SER A 96 -7.70 -13.13 4.02
CA SER A 96 -8.76 -12.75 3.10
C SER A 96 -8.78 -13.59 1.81
N ARG A 97 -7.68 -14.29 1.50
CA ARG A 97 -7.59 -15.29 0.44
C ARG A 97 -7.29 -16.66 1.03
N ARG A 98 -7.66 -17.72 0.33
CA ARG A 98 -7.35 -19.11 0.71
C ARG A 98 -5.92 -19.48 0.30
N ILE A 99 -4.95 -18.64 0.65
CA ILE A 99 -3.53 -18.90 0.38
C ILE A 99 -2.87 -19.52 1.62
N SER A 100 -2.01 -20.50 1.41
CA SER A 100 -1.27 -21.15 2.48
C SER A 100 0.08 -20.45 2.63
N VAL A 101 0.18 -19.56 3.60
CA VAL A 101 1.40 -18.79 3.89
C VAL A 101 2.17 -19.48 5.01
N SER A 102 3.41 -19.87 4.73
CA SER A 102 4.29 -20.49 5.72
C SER A 102 4.89 -19.44 6.67
N ASP A 103 5.44 -19.88 7.79
CA ASP A 103 6.14 -18.99 8.73
C ASP A 103 7.35 -18.30 8.07
N GLY A 104 8.01 -18.97 7.13
CA GLY A 104 9.11 -18.41 6.34
C GLY A 104 8.65 -17.27 5.42
N ASP A 105 7.51 -17.43 4.75
CA ASP A 105 6.93 -16.37 3.91
C ASP A 105 6.53 -15.15 4.75
N VAL A 106 5.95 -15.37 5.94
CA VAL A 106 5.61 -14.29 6.89
C VAL A 106 6.85 -13.53 7.30
N GLN A 107 7.92 -14.24 7.68
CA GLN A 107 9.17 -13.63 8.09
C GLN A 107 9.81 -12.82 6.95
N GLN A 108 9.77 -13.35 5.72
CA GLN A 108 10.27 -12.64 4.54
C GLN A 108 9.51 -11.34 4.27
N VAL A 109 8.18 -11.32 4.44
CA VAL A 109 7.38 -10.10 4.34
C VAL A 109 7.80 -9.07 5.40
N LEU A 110 7.95 -9.49 6.66
CA LEU A 110 8.36 -8.59 7.74
C LEU A 110 9.75 -7.99 7.49
N GLU A 111 10.68 -8.78 6.97
CA GLU A 111 12.01 -8.32 6.59
C GLU A 111 11.96 -7.27 5.46
N LEU A 112 11.15 -7.50 4.43
CA LEU A 112 10.94 -6.53 3.35
C LEU A 112 10.33 -5.23 3.87
N VAL A 113 9.28 -5.29 4.71
CA VAL A 113 8.66 -4.11 5.30
C VAL A 113 9.68 -3.33 6.14
N ALA A 114 10.43 -4.02 7.00
CA ALA A 114 11.45 -3.40 7.85
C ALA A 114 12.56 -2.70 7.04
N GLN A 115 12.97 -3.26 5.90
CA GLN A 115 13.96 -2.66 5.01
C GLN A 115 13.48 -1.39 4.30
N HIS A 116 12.16 -1.27 4.08
CA HIS A 116 11.57 -0.15 3.34
C HIS A 116 11.05 0.96 4.27
N VAL A 117 10.69 0.62 5.51
CA VAL A 117 10.18 1.56 6.52
C VAL A 117 11.26 2.00 7.51
N GLY A 118 12.20 1.11 7.84
CA GLY A 118 13.33 1.40 8.71
C GLY A 118 14.55 1.83 7.90
N PHE A 119 15.08 3.02 8.23
CA PHE A 119 16.34 3.63 7.78
C PHE A 119 16.28 4.55 6.53
N GLU A 120 15.82 5.79 6.77
CA GLU A 120 16.61 7.01 6.45
C GLU A 120 17.00 7.73 7.75
#